data_AF-A0A059G1S3-F1
#
_entry.id   AF-A0A059G1S3-F1
#
_cell.length_a   1.000
_cell.length_b   1.000
_cell.length_c   1.000
_cell.angle_alpha   90.00
_cell.angle_beta   90.00
_cell.angle_gamma   90.00
#
_symmetry.space_group_name_H-M   'P 1'
#
loop_
_entity.id
_entity.type
_entity.pdbx_description
1 polymer ?
#
loop_
_entity_poly.entity_id
_entity_poly.type
_entity_poly.pdbx_seq_one_letter_code
_entity_poly.pdbx_strand_id
1 'polypeptide(L)'
;EAADTKPEMSGPLAQYIGLHRHGAARATLLGHPGIALRLMVAHAIVGSALWAVRRHEFLARKEDIQDSVDASRAAAEMNTAGDHVRSLFEAHGLASLRANGDAYHLSEVFAALLGMDDAETLTVLAFVMADTLEAGGPIVEAVAVATETDMAAYWKPDPVFLDLVRDKRAINTMVADIASPTTAKAALTDTGKAQKNLIWNRIAGEGCEANPDWRPGWMQVPPTRLVEGAGSPPADAWARIASLFTSDEDEMCPEDQPVAEQDAA
;
A
#
# COMPACT_ATOMS: atom_id res chain seq x y z
N GLU A 1 34.90 4.31 -7.21
CA GLU A 1 34.53 4.24 -5.79
C GLU A 1 33.10 4.74 -5.68
N ALA A 2 32.10 3.85 -5.66
CA ALA A 2 30.70 4.24 -5.52
C ALA A 2 30.44 4.48 -4.03
N ALA A 3 30.02 5.68 -3.65
CA ALA A 3 29.76 6.02 -2.25
C ALA A 3 28.74 5.04 -1.64
N ASP A 4 29.11 4.43 -0.51
CA ASP A 4 28.28 3.50 0.27
C ASP A 4 27.01 4.22 0.73
N THR A 5 25.92 3.98 0.00
CA THR A 5 24.61 4.56 0.27
C THR A 5 23.82 3.54 1.11
N LYS A 6 24.13 3.43 2.42
CA LYS A 6 23.38 2.76 3.52
C LYS A 6 22.37 1.56 3.16
N PRO A 7 22.61 0.23 3.49
CA PRO A 7 21.85 -1.00 3.02
C PRO A 7 20.59 -1.45 3.82
N GLU A 8 19.81 -2.44 3.31
CA GLU A 8 18.38 -2.68 3.67
C GLU A 8 17.93 -4.03 4.34
N MET A 9 18.62 -5.21 4.29
CA MET A 9 18.17 -6.47 5.00
C MET A 9 19.25 -7.32 5.70
N SER A 10 18.85 -7.83 6.86
CA SER A 10 19.63 -8.63 7.81
C SER A 10 19.20 -10.11 7.79
N GLY A 11 19.63 -10.93 8.75
CA GLY A 11 18.87 -12.03 9.39
C GLY A 11 18.21 -13.18 8.58
N PRO A 12 17.04 -13.01 7.94
CA PRO A 12 16.11 -14.12 7.69
C PRO A 12 16.50 -15.24 6.70
N LEU A 13 17.68 -15.19 6.07
CA LEU A 13 18.21 -16.23 5.16
C LEU A 13 18.19 -17.66 5.76
N ALA A 14 18.26 -17.76 7.09
CA ALA A 14 18.20 -18.99 7.88
C ALA A 14 16.94 -19.86 7.69
N GLN A 15 15.87 -19.35 7.06
CA GLN A 15 14.58 -20.03 7.01
C GLN A 15 14.54 -21.26 6.07
N TYR A 16 15.61 -21.49 5.30
CA TYR A 16 15.73 -22.51 4.25
C TYR A 16 15.49 -23.98 4.68
N ILE A 17 15.98 -24.43 5.84
CA ILE A 17 15.87 -25.84 6.27
C ILE A 17 14.43 -26.23 6.63
N GLY A 18 13.60 -25.27 7.04
CA GLY A 18 12.17 -25.48 7.29
C GLY A 18 11.40 -26.01 6.07
N LEU A 19 11.97 -25.87 4.87
CA LEU A 19 11.31 -26.14 3.60
C LEU A 19 11.14 -27.63 3.26
N HIS A 20 11.94 -28.58 3.78
CA HIS A 20 11.83 -30.01 3.38
C HIS A 20 10.68 -30.77 4.06
N ARG A 21 10.46 -30.51 5.35
CA ARG A 21 9.35 -31.11 6.11
C ARG A 21 8.01 -30.59 5.61
N HIS A 22 7.98 -29.33 5.21
CA HIS A 22 6.89 -28.70 4.48
C HIS A 22 6.56 -29.44 3.16
N GLY A 23 7.54 -30.06 2.51
CA GLY A 23 7.37 -30.78 1.25
C GLY A 23 6.42 -31.99 1.31
N ALA A 24 6.48 -32.82 2.36
CA ALA A 24 5.64 -34.02 2.47
C ALA A 24 4.17 -33.68 2.77
N ALA A 25 3.93 -32.65 3.58
CA ALA A 25 2.58 -32.17 3.89
C ALA A 25 1.90 -31.56 2.64
N ARG A 26 2.65 -30.90 1.76
CA ARG A 26 2.16 -30.36 0.48
C ARG A 26 1.67 -31.44 -0.49
N ALA A 27 2.32 -32.61 -0.53
CA ALA A 27 2.02 -33.64 -1.54
C ALA A 27 0.60 -34.21 -1.40
N THR A 28 0.14 -34.43 -0.16
CA THR A 28 -1.19 -35.00 0.13
C THR A 28 -2.33 -34.00 -0.11
N LEU A 29 -2.08 -32.70 0.09
CA LEU A 29 -3.09 -31.65 -0.07
C LEU A 29 -3.55 -31.46 -1.53
N LEU A 30 -2.72 -31.87 -2.51
CA LEU A 30 -2.97 -31.72 -3.95
C LEU A 30 -4.26 -32.39 -4.45
N GLY A 31 -4.69 -33.48 -3.81
CA GLY A 31 -5.89 -34.22 -4.24
C GLY A 31 -7.23 -33.57 -3.87
N HIS A 32 -7.23 -32.46 -3.12
CA HIS A 32 -8.42 -31.93 -2.46
C HIS A 32 -8.55 -30.40 -2.61
N PRO A 33 -8.81 -29.88 -3.82
CA PRO A 33 -8.77 -28.44 -4.11
C PRO A 33 -9.80 -27.62 -3.33
N GLY A 34 -11.01 -28.15 -3.11
CA GLY A 34 -12.03 -27.48 -2.29
C GLY A 34 -11.65 -27.38 -0.80
N ILE A 35 -10.88 -28.34 -0.29
CA ILE A 35 -10.37 -28.36 1.08
C ILE A 35 -9.13 -27.46 1.20
N ALA A 36 -8.25 -27.46 0.19
CA ALA A 36 -7.08 -26.58 0.14
C ALA A 36 -7.48 -25.09 0.12
N LEU A 37 -8.53 -24.71 -0.62
CA LEU A 37 -9.05 -23.34 -0.64
C LEU A 37 -9.57 -22.89 0.73
N ARG A 38 -10.33 -23.76 1.41
CA ARG A 38 -10.87 -23.47 2.75
C ARG A 38 -9.77 -23.41 3.82
N LEU A 39 -8.79 -24.31 3.75
CA LEU A 39 -7.60 -24.30 4.61
C LEU A 39 -6.74 -23.04 4.39
N MET A 40 -6.65 -22.52 3.16
CA MET A 40 -5.98 -21.26 2.83
C MET A 40 -6.65 -20.06 3.51
N VAL A 41 -7.98 -19.95 3.41
CA VAL A 41 -8.74 -18.85 4.02
C VAL A 41 -8.67 -18.92 5.54
N ALA A 42 -8.78 -20.13 6.12
CA ALA A 42 -8.66 -20.32 7.57
C ALA A 42 -7.26 -19.94 8.09
N HIS A 43 -6.20 -20.25 7.34
CA HIS A 43 -4.84 -19.80 7.63
C HIS A 43 -4.65 -18.28 7.45
N ALA A 44 -5.37 -17.63 6.53
CA ALA A 44 -5.32 -16.19 6.34
C ALA A 44 -5.97 -15.40 7.51
N ILE A 45 -6.97 -15.98 8.18
CA ILE A 45 -7.73 -15.32 9.26
C ILE A 45 -7.08 -15.54 10.65
N VAL A 46 -6.79 -16.79 10.98
CA VAL A 46 -6.30 -17.19 12.33
C VAL A 46 -4.77 -17.20 12.40
N GLY A 47 -4.11 -17.15 11.25
CA GLY A 47 -2.69 -17.43 11.13
C GLY A 47 -2.40 -18.94 11.26
N SER A 48 -1.24 -19.33 10.74
CA SER A 48 -0.64 -20.66 10.94
C SER A 48 0.79 -20.49 11.41
N ALA A 49 1.36 -21.51 12.04
CA ALA A 49 2.77 -21.48 12.42
C ALA A 49 3.73 -21.26 11.21
N LEU A 50 3.27 -21.52 9.98
CA LEU A 50 4.02 -21.34 8.73
C LEU A 50 3.35 -20.41 7.69
N TRP A 51 2.08 -20.07 7.88
CA TRP A 51 1.31 -19.12 7.08
C TRP A 51 1.11 -17.89 7.96
N ALA A 52 2.07 -16.99 7.90
CA ALA A 52 2.06 -15.77 8.68
C ALA A 52 1.44 -14.66 7.84
N VAL A 53 0.12 -14.63 7.79
CA VAL A 53 -0.61 -13.43 7.40
C VAL A 53 -0.85 -12.68 8.71
N ARG A 54 -0.17 -11.55 8.86
CA ARG A 54 -0.27 -10.71 10.05
C ARG A 54 -1.07 -9.49 9.67
N ARG A 55 -2.00 -9.09 10.53
CA ARG A 55 -2.52 -7.73 10.49
C ARG A 55 -1.34 -6.78 10.55
N HIS A 56 -1.35 -5.76 9.71
CA HIS A 56 -0.35 -4.72 9.82
C HIS A 56 -0.60 -3.96 11.13
N GLU A 57 0.33 -4.05 12.08
CA GLU A 57 0.26 -3.26 13.31
C GLU A 57 0.65 -1.82 12.97
N PHE A 58 -0.35 -1.00 12.64
CA PHE A 58 -0.17 0.41 12.37
C PHE A 58 -0.05 1.18 13.69
N LEU A 59 1.18 1.36 14.18
CA LEU A 59 1.47 2.18 15.35
C LEU A 59 2.38 3.36 14.96
N ALA A 60 1.81 4.57 14.94
CA ALA A 60 2.59 5.76 14.77
C ALA A 60 3.46 6.03 16.01
N ARG A 61 4.70 6.49 15.81
CA ARG A 61 5.63 6.79 16.93
C ARG A 61 5.18 7.97 17.81
N LYS A 62 4.22 8.75 17.34
CA LYS A 62 3.63 9.86 18.07
C LYS A 62 2.12 9.72 18.08
N GLU A 63 1.52 10.05 19.21
CA GLU A 63 0.08 9.98 19.46
C GLU A 63 -0.73 10.92 18.55
N ASP A 64 -0.23 12.13 18.28
CA ASP A 64 -0.87 13.10 17.38
C ASP A 64 -1.06 12.58 15.94
N ILE A 65 -0.11 11.78 15.44
CA ILE A 65 -0.20 11.12 14.14
C ILE A 65 -1.21 9.96 14.19
N GLN A 66 -1.21 9.18 15.27
CA GLN A 66 -2.14 8.07 15.44
C GLN A 66 -3.58 8.59 15.47
N ASP A 67 -3.85 9.64 16.26
CA ASP A 67 -5.17 10.26 16.37
C ASP A 67 -5.67 10.80 15.03
N SER A 68 -4.80 11.42 14.23
CA SER A 68 -5.15 11.91 12.89
C SER A 68 -5.53 10.77 11.94
N VAL A 69 -4.76 9.67 11.94
CA VAL A 69 -5.04 8.50 11.08
C VAL A 69 -6.31 7.78 11.53
N ASP A 70 -6.52 7.59 12.82
CA ASP A 70 -7.71 6.93 13.38
C ASP A 70 -9.00 7.73 13.09
N ALA A 71 -8.89 9.07 13.00
CA ALA A 71 -9.99 9.96 12.63
C ALA A 71 -10.26 10.03 11.11
N SER A 72 -9.45 9.35 10.28
CA SER A 72 -9.56 9.43 8.82
C SER A 72 -10.78 8.67 8.27
N ARG A 73 -11.22 9.06 7.06
CA ARG A 73 -12.30 8.37 6.34
C ARG A 73 -11.96 6.90 6.06
N ALA A 74 -10.71 6.62 5.68
CA ALA A 74 -10.26 5.25 5.39
C ALA A 74 -10.38 4.34 6.63
N ALA A 75 -9.99 4.83 7.81
CA ALA A 75 -10.16 4.10 9.06
C ALA A 75 -11.64 3.82 9.38
N ALA A 76 -12.53 4.80 9.17
CA ALA A 76 -13.97 4.61 9.38
C ALA A 76 -14.60 3.57 8.43
N GLU A 77 -14.23 3.58 7.15
CA GLU A 77 -14.69 2.58 6.16
C GLU A 77 -14.19 1.17 6.52
N MET A 78 -12.92 1.03 6.92
CA MET A 78 -12.37 -0.26 7.33
C MET A 78 -13.02 -0.81 8.61
N ASN A 79 -13.29 0.05 9.60
CA ASN A 79 -14.02 -0.33 10.81
C ASN A 79 -15.44 -0.82 10.48
N THR A 80 -16.13 -0.11 9.58
CA THR A 80 -17.48 -0.50 9.12
C THR A 80 -17.46 -1.87 8.42
N ALA A 81 -16.48 -2.11 7.54
CA ALA A 81 -16.30 -3.41 6.89
C ALA A 81 -16.00 -4.53 7.90
N GLY A 82 -15.18 -4.25 8.91
CA GLY A 82 -14.85 -5.19 9.98
C GLY A 82 -16.03 -5.53 10.88
N ASP A 83 -16.88 -4.54 11.20
CA ASP A 83 -18.11 -4.76 11.95
C ASP A 83 -19.13 -5.55 11.13
N HIS A 84 -19.22 -5.31 9.81
CA HIS A 84 -20.04 -6.12 8.92
C HIS A 84 -19.58 -7.58 8.89
N VAL A 85 -18.28 -7.84 8.71
CA VAL A 85 -17.73 -9.20 8.76
C VAL A 85 -17.99 -9.86 10.12
N ARG A 86 -17.85 -9.13 11.23
CA ARG A 86 -18.18 -9.65 12.56
C ARG A 86 -19.66 -10.07 12.66
N SER A 87 -20.57 -9.28 12.11
CA SER A 87 -22.01 -9.59 12.12
C SER A 87 -22.35 -10.88 11.37
N LEU A 88 -21.65 -11.20 10.28
CA LEU A 88 -21.81 -12.46 9.55
C LEU A 88 -21.45 -13.66 10.46
N PHE A 89 -20.35 -13.56 11.20
CA PHE A 89 -19.93 -14.62 12.11
C PHE A 89 -20.79 -14.74 13.38
N GLU A 90 -21.28 -13.62 13.91
CA GLU A 90 -22.21 -13.62 15.06
C GLU A 90 -23.52 -14.35 14.72
N ALA A 91 -24.02 -14.23 13.49
CA ALA A 91 -25.19 -14.98 13.02
C ALA A 91 -24.99 -16.51 13.05
N HIS A 92 -23.73 -16.97 13.01
CA HIS A 92 -23.34 -18.38 13.16
C HIS A 92 -22.83 -18.73 14.56
N GLY A 93 -23.00 -17.84 15.55
CA GLY A 93 -22.66 -18.09 16.96
C GLY A 93 -21.21 -17.76 17.35
N LEU A 94 -20.47 -17.02 16.52
CA LEU A 94 -19.07 -16.65 16.77
C LEU A 94 -18.90 -15.16 17.02
N ALA A 95 -18.59 -14.80 18.26
CA ALA A 95 -18.45 -13.40 18.68
C ALA A 95 -17.03 -12.81 18.51
N SER A 96 -16.02 -13.64 18.19
CA SER A 96 -14.63 -13.20 18.06
C SER A 96 -13.94 -13.93 16.91
N LEU A 97 -13.10 -13.19 16.17
CA LEU A 97 -12.30 -13.70 15.05
C LEU A 97 -10.80 -13.62 15.35
N ARG A 98 -10.44 -13.63 16.62
CA ARG A 98 -9.05 -13.41 17.03
C ARG A 98 -8.20 -14.63 16.70
N ALA A 99 -7.16 -14.41 15.90
CA ALA A 99 -6.04 -15.31 15.75
C ALA A 99 -5.43 -15.69 17.12
N ASN A 100 -5.65 -16.91 17.58
CA ASN A 100 -5.10 -17.43 18.85
C ASN A 100 -4.42 -18.82 18.70
N GLY A 101 -4.43 -19.39 17.49
CA GLY A 101 -3.85 -20.71 17.21
C GLY A 101 -4.59 -21.89 17.84
N ASP A 102 -5.81 -21.68 18.35
CA ASP A 102 -6.65 -22.75 18.90
C ASP A 102 -7.32 -23.55 17.76
N ALA A 103 -7.11 -24.87 17.78
CA ALA A 103 -7.66 -25.79 16.79
C ALA A 103 -9.19 -25.89 16.85
N TYR A 104 -9.78 -25.67 18.03
CA TYR A 104 -11.23 -25.66 18.18
C TYR A 104 -11.82 -24.38 17.58
N HIS A 105 -11.30 -23.21 17.96
CA HIS A 105 -11.72 -21.93 17.38
C HIS A 105 -11.61 -21.88 15.85
N LEU A 106 -10.54 -22.45 15.29
CA LEU A 106 -10.37 -22.63 13.85
C LEU A 106 -11.53 -23.44 13.23
N SER A 107 -11.94 -24.51 13.91
CA SER A 107 -13.04 -25.37 13.47
C SER A 107 -14.38 -24.66 13.53
N GLU A 108 -14.59 -23.80 14.53
CA GLU A 108 -15.80 -22.97 14.62
C GLU A 108 -15.90 -21.99 13.45
N VAL A 109 -14.85 -21.20 13.20
CA VAL A 109 -14.80 -20.25 12.07
C VAL A 109 -15.02 -20.98 10.75
N PHE A 110 -14.44 -22.17 10.59
CA PHE A 110 -14.65 -22.99 9.41
C PHE A 110 -16.10 -23.46 9.24
N ALA A 111 -16.75 -23.90 10.32
CA ALA A 111 -18.15 -24.30 10.30
C ALA A 111 -19.08 -23.13 9.95
N ALA A 112 -18.79 -21.92 10.45
CA ALA A 112 -19.55 -20.71 10.10
C ALA A 112 -19.42 -20.38 8.61
N LEU A 113 -18.21 -20.41 8.05
CA LEU A 113 -17.98 -20.17 6.61
C LEU A 113 -18.67 -21.21 5.70
N LEU A 114 -18.85 -22.45 6.16
CA LEU A 114 -19.64 -23.45 5.41
C LEU A 114 -21.14 -23.12 5.37
N GLY A 115 -21.62 -22.33 6.34
CA GLY A 115 -23.00 -21.85 6.40
C GLY A 115 -23.26 -20.59 5.58
N MET A 116 -22.21 -19.89 5.14
CA MET A 116 -22.27 -18.68 4.32
C MET A 116 -22.35 -19.02 2.83
N ASP A 117 -22.95 -18.14 2.04
CA ASP A 117 -22.91 -18.27 0.59
C ASP A 117 -21.58 -17.76 -0.01
N ASP A 118 -21.41 -17.92 -1.32
CA ASP A 118 -20.19 -17.52 -2.02
C ASP A 118 -19.97 -15.99 -1.96
N ALA A 119 -21.03 -15.17 -1.95
CA ALA A 119 -20.91 -13.71 -1.91
C ALA A 119 -20.47 -13.21 -0.53
N GLU A 120 -21.04 -13.79 0.53
CA GLU A 120 -20.62 -13.56 1.92
C GLU A 120 -19.18 -14.01 2.14
N THR A 121 -18.82 -15.18 1.60
CA THR A 121 -17.45 -15.70 1.67
C THR A 121 -16.44 -14.79 0.96
N LEU A 122 -16.79 -14.28 -0.22
CA LEU A 122 -15.94 -13.32 -0.96
C LEU A 122 -15.82 -11.98 -0.21
N THR A 123 -16.87 -11.54 0.48
CA THR A 123 -16.84 -10.35 1.34
C THR A 123 -15.85 -10.51 2.49
N VAL A 124 -15.88 -11.67 3.19
CA VAL A 124 -14.91 -12.00 4.24
C VAL A 124 -13.49 -12.05 3.68
N LEU A 125 -13.30 -12.68 2.51
CA LEU A 125 -11.98 -12.77 1.86
C LEU A 125 -11.40 -11.40 1.53
N ALA A 126 -12.19 -10.50 0.95
CA ALA A 126 -11.76 -9.16 0.57
C ALA A 126 -11.34 -8.35 1.81
N PHE A 127 -12.15 -8.39 2.87
CA PHE A 127 -11.82 -7.72 4.13
C PHE A 127 -10.51 -8.25 4.74
N VAL A 128 -10.34 -9.58 4.82
CA VAL A 128 -9.15 -10.18 5.42
C VAL A 128 -7.88 -9.83 4.63
N MET A 129 -7.95 -9.80 3.31
CA MET A 129 -6.82 -9.35 2.48
C MET A 129 -6.49 -7.88 2.70
N ALA A 130 -7.50 -7.01 2.84
CA ALA A 130 -7.30 -5.59 3.13
C ALA A 130 -6.72 -5.35 4.55
N ASP A 131 -7.24 -6.05 5.56
CA ASP A 131 -6.84 -5.97 6.99
C ASP A 131 -5.41 -6.43 7.26
N THR A 132 -4.86 -7.23 6.35
CA THR A 132 -3.54 -7.85 6.50
C THR A 132 -2.51 -7.31 5.50
N LEU A 133 -2.90 -6.32 4.70
CA LEU A 133 -2.00 -5.64 3.77
C LEU A 133 -0.94 -4.84 4.55
N GLU A 134 0.34 -5.13 4.29
CA GLU A 134 1.45 -4.39 4.89
C GLU A 134 1.54 -2.95 4.31
N ALA A 135 1.64 -1.95 5.18
CA ALA A 135 1.84 -0.58 4.75
C ALA A 135 3.25 -0.32 4.22
N GLY A 136 3.38 0.57 3.23
CA GLY A 136 4.66 1.15 2.82
C GLY A 136 5.53 0.33 1.85
N GLY A 137 4.95 -0.67 1.17
CA GLY A 137 5.64 -1.47 0.15
C GLY A 137 5.05 -1.33 -1.26
N PRO A 138 5.72 -1.89 -2.29
CA PRO A 138 5.27 -1.83 -3.70
C PRO A 138 3.85 -2.36 -3.91
N ILE A 139 3.41 -3.31 -3.08
CA ILE A 139 2.06 -3.87 -3.19
C ILE A 139 0.96 -2.84 -2.92
N VAL A 140 1.22 -1.84 -2.07
CA VAL A 140 0.26 -0.75 -1.81
C VAL A 140 0.08 0.10 -3.07
N GLU A 141 1.17 0.42 -3.75
CA GLU A 141 1.13 1.21 -5.00
C GLU A 141 0.49 0.40 -6.14
N ALA A 142 0.81 -0.90 -6.24
CA ALA A 142 0.19 -1.81 -7.18
C ALA A 142 -1.34 -1.85 -7.02
N VAL A 143 -1.81 -1.99 -5.77
CA VAL A 143 -3.25 -1.99 -5.46
C VAL A 143 -3.84 -0.63 -5.81
N ALA A 144 -3.24 0.47 -5.36
CA ALA A 144 -3.75 1.81 -5.62
C ALA A 144 -3.90 2.13 -7.11
N VAL A 145 -2.94 1.72 -7.95
CA VAL A 145 -3.01 1.87 -9.40
C VAL A 145 -4.06 0.94 -10.00
N ALA A 146 -4.06 -0.35 -9.63
CA ALA A 146 -5.00 -1.33 -10.18
C ALA A 146 -6.46 -1.03 -9.82
N THR A 147 -6.71 -0.34 -8.71
CA THR A 147 -8.06 0.07 -8.28
C THR A 147 -8.39 1.52 -8.61
N GLU A 148 -7.52 2.24 -9.33
CA GLU A 148 -7.69 3.66 -9.67
C GLU A 148 -8.06 4.51 -8.45
N THR A 149 -7.34 4.31 -7.35
CA THR A 149 -7.69 4.91 -6.05
C THR A 149 -7.68 6.44 -6.09
N ASP A 150 -8.83 7.05 -5.77
CA ASP A 150 -8.96 8.49 -5.61
C ASP A 150 -8.36 8.97 -4.28
N MET A 151 -7.08 9.31 -4.30
CA MET A 151 -6.38 9.84 -3.11
C MET A 151 -6.98 11.15 -2.58
N ALA A 152 -7.68 11.92 -3.41
CA ALA A 152 -8.29 13.18 -2.97
C ALA A 152 -9.51 12.92 -2.06
N ALA A 153 -10.23 11.83 -2.29
CA ALA A 153 -11.36 11.40 -1.45
C ALA A 153 -10.96 10.94 -0.04
N TYR A 154 -9.71 10.47 0.14
CA TYR A 154 -9.26 9.79 1.37
C TYR A 154 -8.25 10.56 2.21
N TRP A 155 -7.47 11.46 1.62
CA TRP A 155 -6.48 12.27 2.35
C TRP A 155 -6.69 13.76 2.07
N LYS A 156 -6.39 14.62 3.05
CA LYS A 156 -6.24 16.08 2.87
C LYS A 156 -5.03 16.54 3.71
N PRO A 157 -4.31 17.58 3.29
CA PRO A 157 -3.24 18.13 4.12
C PRO A 157 -3.79 18.60 5.47
N ASP A 158 -3.17 18.14 6.56
CA ASP A 158 -3.46 18.57 7.92
C ASP A 158 -2.22 19.25 8.55
N PRO A 159 -2.33 19.84 9.75
CA PRO A 159 -1.18 20.47 10.41
C PRO A 159 -0.05 19.47 10.73
N VAL A 160 -0.38 18.21 11.06
CA VAL A 160 0.59 17.17 11.45
C VAL A 160 1.48 16.79 10.27
N PHE A 161 0.91 16.70 9.06
CA PHE A 161 1.62 16.45 7.82
C PHE A 161 2.75 17.47 7.64
N LEU A 162 2.45 18.76 7.75
CA LEU A 162 3.46 19.80 7.58
C LEU A 162 4.57 19.70 8.65
N ASP A 163 4.29 19.25 9.87
CA ASP A 163 5.30 19.11 10.92
C ASP A 163 6.33 18.01 10.65
N LEU A 164 5.93 16.92 10.01
CA LEU A 164 6.80 15.78 9.72
C LEU A 164 7.76 16.02 8.55
N VAL A 165 7.44 16.90 7.60
CA VAL A 165 8.32 17.21 6.47
C VAL A 165 9.58 17.93 6.97
N ARG A 166 10.72 17.23 6.99
CA ARG A 166 12.01 17.78 7.47
C ARG A 166 13.00 18.18 6.39
N ASP A 167 12.90 17.58 5.20
CA ASP A 167 13.81 17.91 4.10
C ASP A 167 13.40 19.25 3.46
N LYS A 168 14.24 20.28 3.63
CA LYS A 168 14.02 21.61 3.04
C LYS A 168 13.90 21.58 1.51
N ARG A 169 14.55 20.63 0.84
CA ARG A 169 14.47 20.51 -0.63
C ARG A 169 13.04 20.15 -1.04
N ALA A 170 12.43 19.19 -0.35
CA ALA A 170 11.05 18.76 -0.61
C ALA A 170 10.03 19.86 -0.28
N ILE A 171 10.21 20.59 0.83
CA ILE A 171 9.32 21.71 1.20
C ILE A 171 9.32 22.78 0.09
N ASN A 172 10.48 23.15 -0.45
CA ASN A 172 10.55 24.15 -1.49
C ASN A 172 9.90 23.70 -2.81
N THR A 173 10.06 22.42 -3.19
CA THR A 173 9.34 21.83 -4.33
C THR A 173 7.82 21.93 -4.14
N MET A 174 7.29 21.67 -2.94
CA MET A 174 5.85 21.82 -2.66
C MET A 174 5.37 23.27 -2.83
N VAL A 175 6.17 24.25 -2.40
CA VAL A 175 5.86 25.69 -2.64
C VAL A 175 5.80 25.99 -4.14
N ALA A 176 6.69 25.40 -4.93
CA ALA A 176 6.71 25.60 -6.38
C ALA A 176 5.44 25.07 -7.04
N ASP A 177 4.96 23.93 -6.56
CA ASP A 177 3.79 23.21 -7.05
C ASP A 177 2.46 23.91 -6.68
N ILE A 178 2.24 24.23 -5.40
CA ILE A 178 0.98 24.83 -4.95
C ILE A 178 0.86 26.32 -5.26
N ALA A 179 1.98 27.05 -5.33
CA ALA A 179 1.98 28.50 -5.52
C ALA A 179 2.53 28.89 -6.90
N SER A 180 3.85 28.77 -7.07
CA SER A 180 4.53 28.91 -8.35
C SER A 180 6.05 28.72 -8.18
N PRO A 181 6.79 28.35 -9.25
CA PRO A 181 8.25 28.32 -9.22
C PRO A 181 8.88 29.66 -8.81
N THR A 182 8.27 30.78 -9.19
CA THR A 182 8.74 32.13 -8.82
C THR A 182 8.59 32.38 -7.32
N THR A 183 7.48 31.98 -6.72
CA THR A 183 7.26 32.05 -5.27
C THR A 183 8.25 31.16 -4.52
N ALA A 184 8.49 29.95 -5.00
CA ALA A 184 9.46 29.04 -4.39
C ALA A 184 10.89 29.61 -4.42
N LYS A 185 11.29 30.23 -5.53
CA LYS A 185 12.58 30.91 -5.67
C LYS A 185 12.72 32.08 -4.69
N ALA A 186 11.66 32.87 -4.51
CA ALA A 186 11.65 33.96 -3.54
C ALA A 186 11.77 33.46 -2.09
N ALA A 187 11.21 32.28 -1.80
CA ALA A 187 11.22 31.68 -0.47
C ALA A 187 12.44 30.79 -0.16
N LEU A 188 13.40 30.65 -1.08
CA LEU A 188 14.54 29.71 -0.94
C LEU A 188 15.34 29.90 0.36
N THR A 189 15.55 31.15 0.77
CA THR A 189 16.29 31.50 1.99
C THR A 189 15.46 31.42 3.26
N ASP A 190 14.14 31.22 3.13
CA ASP A 190 13.25 31.20 4.27
C ASP A 190 13.49 29.98 5.17
N THR A 191 13.01 30.10 6.40
CA THR A 191 13.01 28.96 7.33
C THR A 191 12.05 27.89 6.81
N GLY A 192 12.31 26.62 7.16
CA GLY A 192 11.40 25.52 6.79
C GLY A 192 9.99 25.73 7.34
N LYS A 193 9.87 26.38 8.51
CA LYS A 193 8.57 26.77 9.09
C LYS A 193 7.83 27.82 8.26
N ALA A 194 8.53 28.85 7.77
CA ALA A 194 7.92 29.90 6.95
C ALA A 194 7.40 29.36 5.61
N GLN A 195 8.17 28.46 4.96
CA GLN A 195 7.71 27.80 3.72
C GLN A 195 6.50 26.89 3.96
N LYS A 196 6.45 26.15 5.08
CA LYS A 196 5.28 25.35 5.48
C LYS A 196 4.02 26.20 5.70
N ASN A 197 4.16 27.36 6.36
CA ASN A 197 3.04 28.29 6.53
C ASN A 197 2.55 28.82 5.18
N LEU A 198 3.45 29.12 4.23
CA LEU A 198 3.06 29.53 2.89
C LEU A 198 2.19 28.47 2.20
N ILE A 199 2.59 27.19 2.28
CA ILE A 199 1.80 26.06 1.76
C ILE A 199 0.41 26.05 2.40
N TRP A 200 0.33 26.14 3.73
CA TRP A 200 -0.94 26.15 4.45
C TRP A 200 -1.86 27.29 4.02
N ASN A 201 -1.32 28.50 3.88
CA ASN A 201 -2.08 29.67 3.46
C ASN A 201 -2.68 29.50 2.06
N ARG A 202 -1.98 28.83 1.13
CA ARG A 202 -2.52 28.52 -0.20
C ARG A 202 -3.64 27.48 -0.15
N ILE A 203 -3.51 26.46 0.71
CA ILE A 203 -4.55 25.46 0.91
C ILE A 203 -5.83 26.11 1.46
N ALA A 204 -5.69 26.97 2.46
CA ALA A 204 -6.81 27.64 3.13
C ALA A 204 -7.41 28.82 2.34
N GLY A 205 -6.70 29.35 1.33
CA GLY A 205 -7.12 30.54 0.59
C GLY A 205 -6.87 31.85 1.33
N GLU A 206 -5.86 31.90 2.20
CA GLU A 206 -5.48 33.13 2.89
C GLU A 206 -4.76 34.08 1.92
N GLY A 207 -5.48 35.10 1.43
CA GLY A 207 -4.94 36.09 0.50
C GLY A 207 -4.74 35.57 -0.93
N CYS A 208 -5.39 34.45 -1.29
CA CYS A 208 -5.41 33.88 -2.62
C CYS A 208 -6.63 32.95 -2.80
N GLU A 209 -6.82 32.42 -4.02
CA GLU A 209 -7.81 31.36 -4.24
C GLU A 209 -7.40 30.09 -3.49
N ALA A 210 -8.34 29.52 -2.73
CA ALA A 210 -8.10 28.34 -1.92
C ALA A 210 -7.87 27.11 -2.80
N ASN A 211 -6.90 26.28 -2.44
CA ASN A 211 -6.68 24.99 -3.08
C ASN A 211 -6.71 23.85 -2.05
N PRO A 212 -7.89 23.52 -1.48
CA PRO A 212 -8.03 22.48 -0.45
C PRO A 212 -7.78 21.06 -0.97
N ASP A 213 -7.90 20.87 -2.29
CA ASP A 213 -7.74 19.57 -2.95
C ASP A 213 -6.30 19.33 -3.44
N TRP A 214 -5.39 20.29 -3.21
CA TRP A 214 -3.97 20.11 -3.53
C TRP A 214 -3.36 18.90 -2.80
N ARG A 215 -2.45 18.20 -3.50
CA ARG A 215 -1.74 17.02 -3.01
C ARG A 215 -0.28 17.08 -3.52
N PRO A 216 0.74 16.83 -2.66
CA PRO A 216 2.11 16.71 -3.14
C PRO A 216 2.29 15.45 -4.00
N GLY A 217 3.35 15.40 -4.81
CA GLY A 217 3.68 14.26 -5.66
C GLY A 217 3.68 12.89 -4.97
N TRP A 218 3.97 12.83 -3.67
CA TRP A 218 3.90 11.60 -2.87
C TRP A 218 2.48 11.02 -2.69
N MET A 219 1.45 11.84 -2.82
CA MET A 219 0.03 11.47 -2.64
C MET A 219 -0.71 11.34 -3.98
N GLN A 220 0.02 11.29 -5.09
CA GLN A 220 -0.52 11.02 -6.42
C GLN A 220 -0.52 9.52 -6.70
N VAL A 221 -1.35 9.07 -7.65
CA VAL A 221 -1.37 7.67 -8.12
C VAL A 221 -1.00 7.67 -9.61
N PRO A 222 0.19 7.17 -10.01
CA PRO A 222 1.24 6.65 -9.15
C PRO A 222 2.02 7.76 -8.39
N PRO A 223 2.73 7.42 -7.30
CA PRO A 223 3.49 8.39 -6.51
C PRO A 223 4.74 8.88 -7.24
N THR A 224 5.09 10.15 -7.03
CA THR A 224 6.27 10.80 -7.60
C THR A 224 7.18 11.39 -6.52
N ARG A 225 8.49 11.40 -6.80
CA ARG A 225 9.48 12.00 -5.90
C ARG A 225 9.53 13.51 -6.07
N LEU A 226 9.72 14.23 -4.97
CA LEU A 226 9.89 15.69 -4.98
C LEU A 226 11.35 16.15 -5.12
N VAL A 227 12.31 15.26 -4.87
CA VAL A 227 13.75 15.54 -4.94
C VAL A 227 14.42 14.47 -5.81
N GLU A 228 15.10 14.92 -6.85
CA GLU A 228 15.82 14.06 -7.78
C GLU A 228 16.95 13.28 -7.09
N GLY A 229 17.13 12.01 -7.44
CA GLY A 229 18.18 11.12 -6.89
C GLY A 229 18.02 10.72 -5.41
N ALA A 230 17.14 11.36 -4.64
CA ALA A 230 16.90 10.99 -3.25
C ALA A 230 15.99 9.76 -3.12
N GLY A 231 16.26 8.87 -2.16
CA GLY A 231 15.36 7.77 -1.84
C GLY A 231 13.99 8.31 -1.40
N SER A 232 12.93 7.84 -2.05
CA SER A 232 11.55 8.24 -1.83
C SER A 232 10.72 6.96 -1.80
N PRO A 233 10.52 6.33 -0.63
CA PRO A 233 9.94 4.99 -0.52
C PRO A 233 8.72 4.70 -1.40
N PRO A 234 7.66 5.52 -1.47
CA PRO A 234 6.52 5.24 -2.36
C PRO A 234 6.89 5.31 -3.84
N ALA A 235 7.68 6.31 -4.26
CA ALA A 235 8.14 6.45 -5.64
C ALA A 235 9.15 5.36 -6.03
N ASP A 236 10.02 4.95 -5.11
CA ASP A 236 10.99 3.86 -5.32
C ASP A 236 10.28 2.51 -5.38
N ALA A 237 9.27 2.32 -4.53
CA ALA A 237 8.42 1.15 -4.52
C ALA A 237 7.66 1.02 -5.85
N TRP A 238 7.04 2.10 -6.33
CA TRP A 238 6.40 2.12 -7.65
C TRP A 238 7.41 1.91 -8.79
N ALA A 239 8.54 2.62 -8.80
CA ALA A 239 9.53 2.50 -9.86
C ALA A 239 10.06 1.07 -10.04
N ARG A 240 10.10 0.27 -8.95
CA ARG A 240 10.48 -1.15 -9.00
C ARG A 240 9.46 -2.04 -9.74
N ILE A 241 8.19 -1.65 -9.78
CA ILE A 241 7.08 -2.47 -10.30
C ILE A 241 6.34 -1.83 -11.48
N ALA A 242 6.63 -0.58 -11.83
CA ALA A 242 5.88 0.20 -12.81
C ALA A 242 5.74 -0.52 -14.15
N SER A 243 6.81 -1.17 -14.63
CA SER A 243 6.81 -1.93 -15.89
C SER A 243 5.85 -3.11 -15.93
N LEU A 244 5.35 -3.59 -14.77
CA LEU A 244 4.34 -4.64 -14.70
C LEU A 244 2.92 -4.12 -14.97
N PHE A 245 2.73 -2.80 -14.90
CA PHE A 245 1.43 -2.13 -14.97
C PHE A 245 1.35 -1.09 -16.10
N THR A 246 2.48 -0.70 -16.69
CA THR A 246 2.53 0.06 -17.94
C THR A 246 2.73 -0.91 -19.10
N SER A 247 1.71 -1.12 -19.93
CA SER A 247 1.80 -1.99 -21.10
C SER A 247 2.84 -1.46 -22.10
N ASP A 248 3.69 -2.34 -22.63
CA ASP A 248 4.64 -2.07 -23.73
C ASP A 248 3.90 -1.85 -25.06
N GLU A 249 3.02 -0.85 -25.15
CA GLU A 249 2.42 -0.45 -26.44
C GLU A 249 3.34 0.48 -27.26
N ASP A 250 4.46 0.94 -26.69
CA ASP A 250 5.42 1.82 -27.37
C ASP A 250 6.67 1.11 -27.94
N GLU A 251 6.85 -0.20 -27.74
CA GLU A 251 7.97 -0.98 -28.32
C GLU A 251 7.57 -1.77 -29.57
N MET A 252 6.83 -1.16 -30.51
CA MET A 252 6.67 -1.71 -31.86
C MET A 252 6.71 -0.63 -32.95
N CYS A 253 7.85 0.05 -33.07
CA CYS A 253 8.27 0.55 -34.39
C CYS A 253 9.79 0.70 -34.47
N PRO A 254 10.45 -0.13 -35.28
CA PRO A 254 11.51 0.38 -36.14
C PRO A 254 11.19 0.10 -37.62
N GLU A 255 11.17 1.20 -38.37
CA GLU A 255 11.10 1.30 -39.81
C GLU A 255 12.25 0.54 -40.53
N ASP A 256 11.93 0.10 -41.74
CA ASP A 256 12.78 -0.01 -42.94
C ASP A 256 14.25 -0.41 -42.79
N GLN A 257 14.58 -1.63 -43.25
CA GLN A 257 15.89 -1.96 -43.82
C GLN A 257 15.78 -2.92 -45.03
N PRO A 258 16.75 -2.88 -45.96
CA PRO A 258 16.50 -2.65 -47.38
C PRO A 258 16.39 -3.92 -48.25
N VAL A 259 15.81 -3.74 -49.44
CA VAL A 259 15.86 -4.70 -50.55
C VAL A 259 17.32 -4.94 -50.95
N ALA A 260 17.80 -6.17 -50.74
CA ALA A 260 18.97 -6.69 -51.41
C ALA A 260 18.52 -7.55 -52.59
N GLU A 261 18.51 -6.95 -53.78
CA GLU A 261 18.64 -7.68 -55.04
C GLU A 261 20.00 -8.38 -55.08
N GLN A 262 20.03 -9.68 -55.40
CA GLN A 262 21.09 -10.28 -56.21
C GLN A 262 20.66 -11.66 -56.75
N ASP A 263 20.18 -11.60 -57.99
CA ASP A 263 20.46 -12.44 -59.17
C ASP A 263 20.79 -13.96 -59.08
N ALA A 264 20.02 -14.67 -59.92
CA ALA A 264 20.43 -15.68 -60.92
C ALA A 264 20.90 -17.08 -60.47
N ALA A 265 20.01 -18.07 -60.67
CA ALA A 265 20.20 -19.20 -61.61
C ALA A 265 18.86 -19.90 -61.88
#